data_AF-A0A7J6H4U0-F1
#
_entry.id   AF-A0A7J6H4U0-F1
#
_cell.length_a   1.000
_cell.length_b   1.000
_cell.length_c   1.000
_cell.angle_alpha   90.00
_cell.angle_beta   90.00
_cell.angle_gamma   90.00
#
_symmetry.space_group_name_H-M   'P 1'
#
loop_
_entity.id
_entity.type
_entity.pdbx_description
1 polymer ?
#
loop_
_entity_poly.entity_id
_entity_poly.type
_entity_poly.pdbx_seq_one_letter_code
_entity_poly.pdbx_strand_id
1 'polypeptide(L)'
;MGSWRGLKKLGMWFSSWAPQSAVLRHRSTGAFLSHCGWNSIVESLSQGVPMIAWPLYAEQKMNATILVEEVGVAVKLAVDLRKGIVTREEIKRAVSLVINNGGNDDDDEEEEEEERNLGKVLRLKARKLKLSAEKALRKDGGSSYDSLTQLTNDLMVSRISS
;
A
#
# COMPACT_ATOMS: atom_id res chain seq x y z
N MET A 1 -33.06 3.97 -1.22
CA MET A 1 -31.87 3.81 -2.09
C MET A 1 -31.20 5.18 -2.24
N GLY A 2 -30.02 5.38 -1.64
CA GLY A 2 -29.36 6.70 -1.59
C GLY A 2 -28.94 7.20 -2.97
N SER A 3 -29.14 8.50 -3.23
CA SER A 3 -28.83 9.14 -4.52
C SER A 3 -27.32 9.43 -4.63
N TRP A 4 -26.59 8.59 -5.38
CA TRP A 4 -25.14 8.69 -5.66
C TRP A 4 -24.74 9.82 -6.63
N ARG A 5 -25.60 10.83 -6.86
CA ARG A 5 -25.40 11.84 -7.93
C ARG A 5 -24.15 12.69 -7.74
N GLY A 6 -23.68 12.92 -6.51
CA GLY A 6 -22.49 13.73 -6.21
C GLY A 6 -21.14 13.04 -6.44
N LEU A 7 -21.10 11.70 -6.44
CA LEU A 7 -19.83 10.95 -6.56
C LEU A 7 -19.35 10.77 -7.99
N LYS A 8 -20.21 10.99 -9.00
CA LYS A 8 -19.87 10.73 -10.42
C LYS A 8 -18.68 11.53 -10.96
N LYS A 9 -18.30 12.64 -10.32
CA LYS A 9 -17.14 13.46 -10.72
C LYS A 9 -15.82 13.04 -10.09
N LEU A 10 -15.85 12.34 -8.94
CA LEU A 10 -14.66 12.06 -8.12
C LEU A 10 -14.48 10.57 -7.78
N GLY A 11 -15.51 9.75 -7.98
CA GLY A 11 -15.52 8.34 -7.60
C GLY A 11 -16.10 7.45 -8.70
N MET A 12 -15.50 6.28 -8.85
CA MET A 12 -15.97 5.19 -9.70
C MET A 12 -16.15 3.95 -8.83
N TRP A 13 -17.22 3.19 -9.08
CA TRP A 13 -17.56 1.98 -8.34
C TRP A 13 -17.59 0.78 -9.28
N PHE A 14 -17.03 -0.34 -8.82
CA PHE A 14 -17.11 -1.64 -9.49
C PHE A 14 -17.91 -2.59 -8.60
N SER A 15 -18.93 -3.25 -9.16
CA SER A 15 -19.79 -4.18 -8.40
C SER A 15 -19.19 -5.56 -8.17
N SER A 16 -18.09 -5.90 -8.86
CA SER A 16 -17.41 -7.19 -8.72
C SER A 16 -15.91 -7.01 -8.69
N TRP A 17 -15.25 -7.02 -9.84
CA TRP A 17 -13.80 -6.97 -9.97
C TRP A 17 -13.36 -5.72 -10.72
N ALA A 18 -12.43 -4.98 -10.11
CA ALA A 18 -11.71 -3.90 -10.77
C ALA A 18 -10.36 -4.46 -11.27
N PRO A 19 -9.80 -3.93 -12.38
CA PRO A 19 -8.48 -4.33 -12.86
C PRO A 19 -7.38 -3.77 -11.93
N GLN A 20 -7.25 -4.33 -10.71
CA GLN A 20 -6.39 -3.83 -9.63
C GLN A 20 -4.96 -3.54 -10.07
N SER A 21 -4.33 -4.48 -10.79
CA SER A 21 -2.98 -4.29 -11.32
C SER A 21 -2.87 -3.07 -12.25
N ALA A 22 -3.87 -2.84 -13.11
CA ALA A 22 -3.89 -1.69 -14.01
C ALA A 22 -4.12 -0.38 -13.24
N VAL A 23 -4.99 -0.39 -12.23
CA VAL A 23 -5.23 0.77 -11.35
C VAL A 23 -3.95 1.13 -10.59
N LEU A 24 -3.29 0.17 -9.95
CA LEU A 24 -2.06 0.42 -9.17
C LEU A 24 -0.89 0.89 -10.03
N ARG A 25 -0.79 0.41 -11.29
CA ARG A 25 0.22 0.86 -12.26
C ARG A 25 -0.03 2.28 -12.77
N HIS A 26 -1.24 2.81 -12.62
CA HIS A 26 -1.60 4.10 -13.19
C HIS A 26 -0.98 5.26 -12.40
N ARG A 27 -0.37 6.23 -13.11
CA ARG A 27 0.34 7.37 -12.51
C ARG A 27 -0.52 8.24 -11.58
N SER A 28 -1.84 8.24 -11.77
CA SER A 28 -2.79 9.01 -10.96
C SER A 28 -3.17 8.33 -9.65
N THR A 29 -2.71 7.11 -9.40
CA THR A 29 -3.00 6.39 -8.17
C THR A 29 -2.13 6.92 -7.03
N GLY A 30 -2.77 7.59 -6.07
CA GLY A 30 -2.07 8.25 -4.96
C GLY A 30 -1.88 7.39 -3.71
N ALA A 31 -2.77 6.44 -3.46
CA ALA A 31 -2.80 5.57 -2.29
C ALA A 31 -3.62 4.29 -2.57
N PHE A 32 -3.41 3.25 -1.77
CA PHE A 32 -4.19 2.02 -1.82
C PHE A 32 -4.70 1.61 -0.44
N LEU A 33 -6.02 1.64 -0.23
CA LEU A 33 -6.64 1.07 0.95
C LEU A 33 -6.76 -0.44 0.77
N SER A 34 -6.20 -1.20 1.69
CA SER A 34 -6.08 -2.65 1.57
C SER A 34 -6.22 -3.35 2.92
N HIS A 35 -6.66 -4.60 2.88
CA HIS A 35 -6.68 -5.49 4.03
C HIS A 35 -5.29 -6.04 4.40
N CYS A 36 -4.22 -5.63 3.70
CA CYS A 36 -2.85 -6.03 3.98
C CYS A 36 -2.56 -7.54 3.80
N GLY A 37 -3.28 -8.20 2.88
CA GLY A 37 -2.85 -9.51 2.37
C GLY A 37 -1.54 -9.37 1.59
N TRP A 38 -0.64 -10.35 1.72
CA TRP A 38 0.74 -10.24 1.20
C TRP A 38 0.79 -9.93 -0.31
N ASN A 39 -0.08 -10.53 -1.13
CA ASN A 39 -0.13 -10.25 -2.56
C ASN A 39 -0.48 -8.79 -2.86
N SER A 40 -1.49 -8.23 -2.19
CA SER A 40 -1.86 -6.82 -2.33
C SER A 40 -0.73 -5.88 -1.92
N ILE A 41 0.07 -6.27 -0.93
CA ILE A 41 1.24 -5.51 -0.48
C ILE A 41 2.30 -5.49 -1.59
N VAL A 42 2.66 -6.66 -2.11
CA VAL A 42 3.65 -6.78 -3.18
C VAL A 42 3.20 -6.01 -4.42
N GLU A 43 1.93 -6.10 -4.82
CA GLU A 43 1.40 -5.34 -5.96
C GLU A 43 1.48 -3.83 -5.75
N SER A 44 1.11 -3.33 -4.57
CA SER A 44 1.15 -1.90 -4.25
C SER A 44 2.57 -1.36 -4.25
N LEU A 45 3.46 -2.01 -3.52
CA LEU A 45 4.83 -1.54 -3.31
C LEU A 45 5.70 -1.71 -4.56
N SER A 46 5.43 -2.74 -5.38
CA SER A 46 6.07 -2.87 -6.71
C SER A 46 5.62 -1.78 -7.68
N GLN A 47 4.50 -1.09 -7.41
CA GLN A 47 4.09 0.11 -8.15
C GLN A 47 4.44 1.42 -7.44
N GLY A 48 5.04 1.36 -6.25
CA GLY A 48 5.44 2.54 -5.48
C GLY A 48 4.24 3.30 -4.91
N VAL A 49 3.14 2.60 -4.64
CA VAL A 49 1.89 3.17 -4.10
C VAL A 49 1.86 2.94 -2.59
N PRO A 50 1.77 4.00 -1.75
CA PRO A 50 1.63 3.88 -0.30
C PRO A 50 0.24 3.36 0.08
N MET A 51 0.11 2.84 1.30
CA MET A 51 -1.09 2.07 1.70
C MET A 51 -1.87 2.71 2.85
N ILE A 52 -3.18 2.49 2.86
CA ILE A 52 -4.01 2.64 4.06
C ILE A 52 -4.34 1.23 4.54
N ALA A 53 -3.83 0.86 5.70
CA ALA A 53 -3.90 -0.49 6.23
C ALA A 53 -5.20 -0.73 7.01
N TRP A 54 -6.02 -1.66 6.54
CA TRP A 54 -7.26 -2.12 7.17
C TRP A 54 -7.26 -3.64 7.37
N PRO A 55 -6.39 -4.19 8.24
CA PRO A 55 -6.30 -5.65 8.42
C PRO A 55 -7.62 -6.23 8.95
N LEU A 56 -8.05 -7.38 8.40
CA LEU A 56 -9.31 -8.04 8.74
C LEU A 56 -9.10 -9.36 9.50
N TYR A 57 -8.20 -10.22 9.04
CA TYR A 57 -7.98 -11.56 9.62
C TYR A 57 -6.55 -12.10 9.36
N ALA A 58 -6.21 -13.23 10.01
CA ALA A 58 -4.94 -13.96 9.84
C ALA A 58 -3.69 -13.08 10.05
N GLU A 59 -2.70 -13.21 9.17
CA GLU A 59 -1.39 -12.55 9.24
C GLU A 59 -1.44 -11.06 8.88
N GLN A 60 -2.58 -10.58 8.37
CA GLN A 60 -2.76 -9.20 7.90
C GLN A 60 -2.44 -8.16 8.98
N LYS A 61 -2.72 -8.47 10.26
CA LYS A 61 -2.38 -7.58 11.38
C LYS A 61 -0.87 -7.40 11.53
N MET A 62 -0.12 -8.49 11.39
CA MET A 62 1.34 -8.48 11.41
C MET A 62 1.89 -7.72 10.21
N ASN A 63 1.36 -8.00 9.01
CA ASN A 63 1.73 -7.26 7.80
C ASN A 63 1.46 -5.76 7.94
N ALA A 64 0.30 -5.37 8.48
CA ALA A 64 -0.04 -3.97 8.72
C ALA A 64 0.94 -3.30 9.69
N THR A 65 1.33 -3.99 10.77
CA THR A 65 2.35 -3.50 11.70
C THR A 65 3.70 -3.31 11.01
N ILE A 66 4.18 -4.29 10.22
CA ILE A 66 5.44 -4.16 9.46
C ILE A 66 5.37 -2.96 8.51
N LEU A 67 4.28 -2.78 7.77
CA LEU A 67 4.14 -1.66 6.82
C LEU A 67 4.17 -0.28 7.48
N VAL A 68 3.65 -0.18 8.69
CA VAL A 68 3.49 1.09 9.43
C VAL A 68 4.75 1.39 10.25
N GLU A 69 5.19 0.43 11.06
CA GLU A 69 6.22 0.63 12.08
C GLU A 69 7.63 0.41 11.51
N GLU A 70 7.84 -0.65 10.71
CA GLU A 70 9.18 -1.01 10.22
C GLU A 70 9.50 -0.35 8.89
N VAL A 71 8.56 -0.41 7.95
CA VAL A 71 8.78 0.05 6.56
C VAL A 71 8.36 1.52 6.41
N GLY A 72 7.35 1.96 7.17
CA GLY A 72 6.84 3.33 7.15
C GLY A 72 6.26 3.75 5.81
N VAL A 73 5.47 2.89 5.17
CA VAL A 73 4.81 3.13 3.86
C VAL A 73 3.29 3.06 3.95
N ALA A 74 2.73 3.00 5.16
CA ALA A 74 1.30 2.92 5.38
C ALA A 74 0.83 3.71 6.59
N VAL A 75 -0.44 4.12 6.57
CA VAL A 75 -1.20 4.58 7.73
C VAL A 75 -2.21 3.49 8.10
N LYS A 76 -2.30 3.13 9.38
CA LYS A 76 -3.28 2.14 9.87
C LYS A 76 -4.57 2.81 10.29
N LEU A 77 -5.70 2.22 9.90
CA LEU A 77 -7.00 2.66 10.40
C LEU A 77 -7.20 2.24 11.85
N ALA A 78 -7.63 3.19 12.67
CA ALA A 78 -8.01 2.96 14.05
C ALA A 78 -9.45 2.44 14.15
N VAL A 79 -9.66 1.45 15.01
CA VAL A 79 -11.01 0.96 15.34
C VAL A 79 -11.49 1.72 16.58
N ASP A 80 -12.70 2.29 16.50
CA ASP A 80 -13.37 2.86 17.66
C ASP A 80 -13.66 1.73 18.65
N LEU A 81 -13.04 1.77 19.82
CA LEU A 81 -13.14 0.70 20.83
C LEU A 81 -14.56 0.56 21.42
N ARG A 82 -15.37 1.62 21.39
CA ARG A 82 -16.76 1.58 21.89
C ARG A 82 -17.71 1.01 20.85
N LYS A 83 -17.48 1.32 19.57
CA LYS A 83 -18.36 0.90 18.46
C LYS A 83 -17.89 -0.38 17.77
N GLY A 84 -16.63 -0.79 17.97
CA GLY A 84 -16.02 -1.94 17.31
C GLY A 84 -15.85 -1.77 15.79
N ILE A 85 -15.94 -0.54 15.27
CA ILE A 85 -15.88 -0.23 13.83
C ILE A 85 -14.92 0.92 13.55
N VAL A 86 -14.40 0.97 12.31
CA VAL A 86 -13.71 2.16 11.81
C VAL A 86 -14.76 3.21 11.47
N THR A 87 -14.62 4.42 12.01
CA THR A 87 -15.58 5.50 11.79
C THR A 87 -15.36 6.19 10.45
N ARG A 88 -16.36 6.94 9.98
CA ARG A 88 -16.23 7.74 8.77
C ARG A 88 -15.14 8.81 8.93
N GLU A 89 -15.05 9.38 10.12
CA GLU A 89 -14.10 10.43 10.49
C GLU A 89 -12.67 9.89 10.39
N GLU A 90 -12.45 8.66 10.86
CA GLU A 90 -11.16 7.99 10.76
C GLU A 90 -10.76 7.68 9.31
N ILE A 91 -11.72 7.21 8.49
CA ILE A 91 -11.47 7.01 7.05
C ILE A 91 -11.12 8.34 6.37
N LYS A 92 -11.84 9.41 6.68
CA LYS A 92 -11.56 10.75 6.14
C LYS A 92 -10.15 11.18 6.52
N ARG A 93 -9.77 11.08 7.79
CA ARG A 93 -8.43 11.41 8.30
C ARG A 93 -7.34 10.64 7.56
N ALA A 94 -7.45 9.31 7.50
CA ALA A 94 -6.44 8.48 6.84
C ALA A 94 -6.31 8.76 5.33
N VAL A 95 -7.43 8.97 4.63
CA VAL A 95 -7.40 9.35 3.21
C VAL A 95 -6.72 10.71 3.02
N SER A 96 -7.07 11.71 3.84
CA SER A 96 -6.44 13.02 3.80
C SER A 96 -4.93 12.93 4.03
N LEU A 97 -4.48 12.22 5.06
CA LEU A 97 -3.06 12.08 5.40
C LEU A 97 -2.21 11.48 4.26
N VAL A 98 -2.75 10.51 3.51
CA VAL A 98 -1.98 9.83 2.44
C VAL A 98 -2.11 10.55 1.08
N ILE A 99 -3.25 11.18 0.80
CA ILE A 99 -3.49 11.86 -0.48
C ILE A 99 -2.98 13.30 -0.49
N ASN A 100 -3.09 14.03 0.63
CA ASN A 100 -2.71 15.44 0.68
C ASN A 100 -1.21 15.63 0.44
N ASN A 101 -0.89 16.68 -0.31
CA ASN A 101 0.48 17.05 -0.70
C ASN A 101 0.88 18.40 -0.07
N GLY A 102 0.43 18.71 1.15
CA GLY A 102 0.78 19.94 1.86
C GLY A 102 0.29 21.21 1.16
N GLY A 103 -1.02 21.35 1.00
CA GLY A 103 -1.63 22.55 0.44
C GLY A 103 -3.14 22.38 0.27
N ASN A 104 -3.90 22.82 1.27
CA ASN A 104 -5.29 23.21 1.15
C ASN A 104 -5.42 24.54 1.89
N ASP A 105 -6.12 25.52 1.31
CA ASP A 105 -6.26 26.90 1.82
C ASP A 105 -7.02 27.02 3.17
N ASP A 106 -7.35 25.89 3.80
CA ASP A 106 -8.00 25.76 5.11
C ASP A 106 -6.95 25.27 6.14
N ASP A 107 -5.76 25.89 6.15
CA ASP A 107 -4.68 25.54 7.08
C ASP A 107 -5.12 25.79 8.53
N ASP A 108 -5.50 24.73 9.24
CA ASP A 108 -5.45 24.72 10.70
C ASP A 108 -3.97 24.83 11.09
N GLU A 109 -3.56 26.00 11.58
CA GLU A 109 -2.17 26.34 11.96
C GLU A 109 -1.57 25.40 13.04
N GLU A 110 -2.40 24.57 13.67
CA GLU A 110 -2.03 23.61 14.72
C GLU A 110 -1.51 22.26 14.20
N GLU A 111 -1.66 21.91 12.92
CA GLU A 111 -1.12 20.63 12.42
C GLU A 111 0.42 20.63 12.39
N GLU A 112 1.06 19.52 12.74
CA GLU A 112 2.51 19.39 12.68
C GLU A 112 3.00 19.30 11.22
N GLU A 113 4.16 19.89 10.90
CA GLU A 113 4.72 19.88 9.54
C GLU A 113 4.98 18.47 9.00
N GLU A 114 5.27 17.52 9.90
CA GLU A 114 5.45 16.12 9.57
C GLU A 114 4.15 15.46 9.10
N GLU A 115 3.02 15.74 9.75
CA GLU A 115 1.71 15.22 9.36
C GLU A 115 1.26 15.82 8.02
N ARG A 116 1.46 17.13 7.82
CA ARG A 116 1.16 17.82 6.54
C ARG A 116 1.90 17.22 5.35
N ASN A 117 3.10 16.70 5.57
CA ASN A 117 3.95 16.12 4.54
C ASN A 117 3.96 14.58 4.53
N LEU A 118 3.20 13.92 5.42
CA LEU A 118 3.23 12.47 5.59
C LEU A 118 2.96 11.75 4.27
N GLY A 119 1.93 12.12 3.52
CA GLY A 119 1.62 11.53 2.21
C GLY A 119 2.78 11.58 1.21
N LYS A 120 3.55 12.67 1.17
CA LYS A 120 4.76 12.79 0.35
C LYS A 120 5.85 11.83 0.82
N VAL A 121 6.09 11.78 2.13
CA VAL A 121 7.10 10.90 2.75
C VAL A 121 6.78 9.42 2.46
N LEU A 122 5.53 9.00 2.69
CA LEU A 122 5.08 7.64 2.41
C LEU A 122 5.27 7.26 0.94
N ARG A 123 4.94 8.17 0.01
CA ARG A 123 5.09 7.95 -1.43
C ARG A 123 6.56 7.86 -1.85
N LEU A 124 7.44 8.67 -1.27
CA LEU A 124 8.88 8.59 -1.51
C LEU A 124 9.45 7.26 -1.04
N LYS A 125 9.09 6.82 0.17
CA LYS A 125 9.50 5.51 0.71
C LYS A 125 8.97 4.36 -0.15
N ALA A 126 7.69 4.39 -0.56
CA ALA A 126 7.11 3.38 -1.44
C ALA A 126 7.83 3.30 -2.80
N ARG A 127 8.19 4.46 -3.40
CA ARG A 127 8.99 4.50 -4.63
C ARG A 127 10.40 3.93 -4.45
N LYS A 128 11.04 4.19 -3.31
CA LYS A 128 12.34 3.58 -2.99
C LYS A 128 12.24 2.05 -2.94
N LEU A 129 11.17 1.52 -2.33
CA LEU A 129 10.92 0.08 -2.31
C LEU A 129 10.64 -0.49 -3.69
N LYS A 130 9.88 0.21 -4.54
CA LYS A 130 9.69 -0.17 -5.94
C LYS A 130 11.04 -0.37 -6.64
N LEU A 131 11.93 0.62 -6.54
CA LEU A 131 13.26 0.54 -7.17
C LEU A 131 14.09 -0.62 -6.60
N SER A 132 14.00 -0.88 -5.30
CA SER A 132 14.67 -2.04 -4.69
C SER A 132 14.08 -3.37 -5.17
N ALA A 133 12.76 -3.47 -5.31
CA ALA A 133 12.09 -4.66 -5.83
C ALA A 133 12.46 -4.92 -7.30
N GLU A 134 12.50 -3.88 -8.13
CA GLU A 134 12.97 -3.97 -9.52
C GLU A 134 14.43 -4.47 -9.58
N LYS A 135 15.31 -3.93 -8.72
CA LYS A 135 16.71 -4.39 -8.62
C LYS A 135 16.82 -5.84 -8.19
N ALA A 136 16.02 -6.30 -7.23
CA ALA A 136 16.06 -7.67 -6.74
C ALA A 136 15.69 -8.71 -7.82
N LEU A 137 14.89 -8.31 -8.81
CA LEU A 137 14.44 -9.18 -9.92
C LEU A 137 15.35 -9.16 -11.16
N ARG A 138 16.39 -8.33 -11.16
CA ARG A 138 17.30 -8.21 -12.29
C ARG A 138 18.12 -9.49 -12.50
N LYS A 139 18.33 -9.85 -13.77
CA LYS A 139 19.15 -11.01 -14.14
C LYS A 139 20.65 -10.79 -13.88
N ASP A 140 21.07 -9.53 -13.88
CA ASP A 140 22.46 -9.12 -13.69
C ASP A 140 22.74 -8.77 -12.23
N GLY A 141 22.66 -9.78 -11.35
CA GLY A 141 23.00 -9.69 -9.92
C GLY A 141 21.85 -9.24 -9.01
N GLY A 142 20.60 -9.52 -9.41
CA GLY A 142 19.44 -9.30 -8.56
C GLY A 142 19.29 -10.42 -7.54
N SER A 143 19.15 -10.07 -6.26
CA SER A 143 19.14 -11.05 -5.17
C SER A 143 18.04 -12.12 -5.28
N SER A 144 16.82 -11.76 -5.69
CA SER A 144 15.74 -12.74 -5.87
C SER A 144 15.95 -13.63 -7.10
N TYR A 145 16.54 -13.07 -8.16
CA TYR A 145 16.89 -13.84 -9.36
C TYR A 145 18.00 -14.87 -9.04
N ASP A 146 19.02 -14.44 -8.31
CA ASP A 146 20.14 -15.29 -7.90
C ASP A 146 19.66 -16.41 -6.97
N SER A 147 18.83 -16.11 -5.96
CA SER A 147 18.24 -17.12 -5.07
C SER A 147 17.41 -18.16 -5.83
N LEU A 148 16.63 -17.74 -6.83
CA LEU A 148 15.85 -18.68 -7.64
C LEU A 148 16.74 -19.53 -8.55
N THR A 149 17.82 -18.95 -9.08
CA THR A 149 18.83 -19.66 -9.87
C THR A 149 19.53 -20.72 -9.02
N GLN A 150 19.91 -20.36 -7.79
CA GLN A 150 20.51 -21.29 -6.84
C GLN A 150 19.56 -22.44 -6.51
N LEU A 151 18.31 -22.15 -6.16
CA LEU A 151 17.29 -23.19 -5.92
C LEU A 151 17.14 -24.13 -7.12
N THR A 152 17.13 -23.59 -8.33
CA THR A 152 17.02 -24.39 -9.56
C THR A 152 18.21 -25.35 -9.70
N ASN A 153 19.43 -24.87 -9.42
CA ASN A 153 20.63 -25.70 -9.46
C ASN A 153 20.58 -26.82 -8.41
N ASP A 154 20.18 -26.51 -7.18
CA ASP A 154 20.07 -27.49 -6.10
C ASP A 154 19.08 -28.62 -6.44
N LEU A 155 17.96 -28.26 -7.08
CA LEU A 155 16.96 -29.22 -7.56
C LEU A 155 17.48 -30.08 -8.73
N MET A 156 18.34 -29.54 -9.60
CA MET A 156 18.96 -30.32 -10.66
C MET A 156 20.01 -31.31 -10.12
N VAL A 157 20.84 -30.88 -9.16
CA VAL A 157 21.87 -31.74 -8.55
C VAL A 157 21.25 -32.91 -7.78
N SER A 158 20.20 -32.65 -7.00
CA SER A 158 19.47 -33.69 -6.27
C SER A 158 18.78 -34.71 -7.19
N ARG A 159 18.30 -34.29 -8.37
CA ARG A 159 17.68 -35.16 -9.38
C ARG A 159 18.67 -36.03 -10.14
N ILE A 160 19.93 -35.61 -10.27
CA ILE A 160 21.01 -36.42 -10.87
C ILE A 160 21.57 -37.43 -9.87
N SER A 161 21.44 -37.14 -8.57
CA SER A 161 21.96 -37.97 -7.47
C SER A 161 20.95 -38.99 -6.93
N SER A 162 19.75 -39.06 -7.52
CA SER A 162 18.66 -39.99 -7.20
C SER A 162 18.39 -40.93 -8.38
#